data_AF-A0A6I2GQM7-F1
#
_entry.id   AF-A0A6I2GQM7-F1
#
_cell.length_a   1.000
_cell.length_b   1.000
_cell.length_c   1.000
_cell.angle_alpha   90.00
_cell.angle_beta   90.00
_cell.angle_gamma   90.00
#
_symmetry.space_group_name_H-M   'P 1'
#
loop_
_entity.id
_entity.type
_entity.pdbx_description
1 polymer ?
#
loop_
_entity_poly.entity_id
_entity_poly.type
_entity_poly.pdbx_seq_one_letter_code
_entity_poly.pdbx_strand_id
1 'polypeptide(L)'
;MGRALGLVLAVLASQPAWGGEARAAQAAPCRLSAVRGVIWHGAQTVLPLSRLAAYAAPVYWFSPDEPGLRAEEGGELQLPIALPFEPPGTTPVVYYQFGELTLREGAHLQRNADPAQTQVDLRDVVSFRLHFYAYFPTEQGVGAHEHDVEGAEFKAVVLSTQGDAFHELTGMRCSTPEWVVAITRVSAKAHGLFWFWNISDTTDETRLPMHLLVEEGKHALATDKNSDGYYTPGYDVSQHLNDAWGVRDATRSGLLFSGGYQAWMSKVRRPEDRLFPPLPEDSPLRAALARRVGDAPMPRYALRPLPPAERARSVRGLYPFLKDKDVPDWPVVQEASSLDEVAEWLEEGQSLRSLSLSLYSDGALGASLVVPLLLVRNVEAPIAGGYLVHRVYLKDHAFRDFGWMLMYTPSASRWFDTYFAAGVERDREELDGQRTSRTSFVLETGVKLRVNLSRSPLRFLSVLTPFWGVRFGLKNYGFQDIDRLTYVLEVGAGVW
;
A
#
# COMPACT_ATOMS: atom_id res chain seq x y z
N MET A 1 -23.12 -18.56 6.10
CA MET A 1 -22.86 -17.47 5.13
C MET A 1 -23.60 -16.19 5.56
N GLY A 2 -23.31 -15.71 6.77
CA GLY A 2 -23.91 -14.49 7.35
C GLY A 2 -23.06 -13.95 8.51
N ARG A 3 -21.76 -14.22 8.46
CA ARG A 3 -20.78 -13.94 9.52
C ARG A 3 -19.54 -13.17 9.02
N ALA A 4 -19.43 -12.91 7.72
CA ALA A 4 -18.32 -12.13 7.15
C ALA A 4 -18.46 -10.63 7.43
N LEU A 5 -19.69 -10.10 7.41
CA LEU A 5 -19.98 -8.71 7.78
C LEU A 5 -19.58 -8.37 9.23
N GLY A 6 -19.58 -9.36 10.12
CA GLY A 6 -19.28 -9.15 11.53
C GLY A 6 -17.80 -8.87 11.83
N LEU A 7 -16.86 -9.25 10.95
CA LEU A 7 -15.43 -9.12 11.25
C LEU A 7 -14.80 -7.79 10.80
N VAL A 8 -15.37 -7.14 9.78
CA VAL A 8 -14.98 -5.79 9.35
C VAL A 8 -15.50 -4.73 10.33
N LEU A 9 -16.61 -5.01 11.01
CA LEU A 9 -17.22 -4.16 12.05
C LEU A 9 -16.68 -4.42 13.48
N ALA A 10 -16.02 -5.55 13.74
CA ALA A 10 -15.64 -5.96 15.10
C ALA A 10 -14.31 -5.42 15.66
N VAL A 11 -13.59 -4.54 14.93
CA VAL A 11 -12.45 -3.79 15.51
C VAL A 11 -12.92 -2.47 16.17
N LEU A 12 -14.22 -2.17 16.16
CA LEU A 12 -14.77 -0.84 16.50
C LEU A 12 -15.61 -0.75 17.79
N ALA A 13 -15.63 -1.74 18.68
CA ALA A 13 -16.40 -1.64 19.92
C ALA A 13 -15.69 -2.22 21.15
N SER A 14 -15.03 -1.35 21.94
CA SER A 14 -14.74 -1.65 23.35
C SER A 14 -14.90 -0.40 24.24
N GLN A 15 -16.16 -0.10 24.59
CA GLN A 15 -16.52 0.65 25.80
C GLN A 15 -17.81 0.02 26.38
N PRO A 16 -17.91 -0.22 27.69
CA PRO A 16 -19.13 -0.75 28.31
C PRO A 16 -20.17 0.36 28.46
N ALA A 17 -21.37 0.14 27.89
CA ALA A 17 -22.52 1.00 28.07
C ALA A 17 -23.11 0.81 29.48
N TRP A 18 -23.11 1.88 30.29
CA TRP A 18 -23.91 1.97 31.50
C TRP A 18 -25.34 2.38 31.10
N GLY A 19 -26.33 1.58 31.52
CA GLY A 19 -27.74 1.78 31.21
C GLY A 19 -28.32 3.01 31.89
N GLY A 20 -28.90 3.91 31.09
CA GLY A 20 -29.76 5.00 31.53
C GLY A 20 -30.90 5.17 30.51
N GLU A 21 -32.12 5.32 31.01
CA GLU A 21 -33.38 5.36 30.24
C GLU A 21 -33.39 6.43 29.13
N ALA A 22 -33.86 6.03 27.94
CA ALA A 22 -33.95 6.88 26.77
C ALA A 22 -35.12 7.87 26.86
N ARG A 23 -34.83 9.12 27.22
CA ARG A 23 -35.63 10.26 26.75
C ARG A 23 -35.34 10.48 25.26
N ALA A 24 -36.37 10.72 24.47
CA ALA A 24 -36.25 11.16 23.08
C ALA A 24 -35.51 12.50 23.03
N ALA A 25 -34.18 12.44 22.98
CA ALA A 25 -33.32 13.58 22.80
C ALA A 25 -33.57 14.13 21.39
N GLN A 26 -33.88 15.43 21.30
CA GLN A 26 -33.75 16.15 20.04
C GLN A 26 -32.36 15.84 19.47
N ALA A 27 -32.34 15.31 18.25
CA ALA A 27 -31.11 14.91 17.58
C ALA A 27 -30.18 16.13 17.51
N ALA A 28 -29.11 16.11 18.31
CA ALA A 28 -28.09 17.13 18.24
C ALA A 28 -27.52 17.15 16.80
N PRO A 29 -27.16 18.33 16.25
CA PRO A 29 -26.54 18.39 14.94
C PRO A 29 -25.28 17.52 14.92
N CYS A 30 -25.20 16.62 13.93
CA CYS A 30 -24.08 15.71 13.78
C CYS A 30 -22.75 16.46 13.63
N ARG A 31 -21.74 16.06 14.40
CA ARG A 31 -20.37 16.55 14.23
C ARG A 31 -19.66 15.71 13.16
N LEU A 32 -20.03 15.90 11.91
CA LEU A 32 -19.49 15.11 10.79
C LEU A 32 -17.98 15.27 10.59
N SER A 33 -17.41 16.41 11.00
CA SER A 33 -15.95 16.62 11.00
C SER A 33 -15.18 15.73 11.99
N ALA A 34 -15.87 15.08 12.93
CA ALA A 34 -15.29 14.09 13.83
C ALA A 34 -15.38 12.65 13.28
N VAL A 35 -16.08 12.44 12.16
CA VAL A 35 -16.10 11.13 11.50
C VAL A 35 -14.74 10.86 10.89
N ARG A 36 -14.23 9.66 11.17
CA ARG A 36 -12.96 9.16 10.66
C ARG A 36 -12.87 9.31 9.14
N GLY A 37 -11.76 9.88 8.69
CA GLY A 37 -11.43 9.95 7.26
C GLY A 37 -12.19 11.00 6.44
N VAL A 38 -13.08 11.77 7.04
CA VAL A 38 -13.89 12.74 6.29
C VAL A 38 -13.04 13.83 5.67
N ILE A 39 -13.16 13.96 4.35
CA ILE A 39 -12.55 15.04 3.56
C ILE A 39 -13.57 16.08 3.11
N TRP A 40 -14.85 15.70 3.05
CA TRP A 40 -15.95 16.57 2.66
C TRP A 40 -17.29 16.07 3.23
N HIS A 41 -18.17 17.00 3.59
CA HIS A 41 -19.58 16.71 3.82
C HIS A 41 -20.46 17.90 3.45
N GLY A 42 -21.72 17.64 3.06
CA GLY A 42 -22.70 18.69 2.79
C GLY A 42 -23.94 18.23 2.04
N ALA A 43 -24.87 19.15 1.79
CA ALA A 43 -26.13 18.86 1.11
C ALA A 43 -26.01 18.82 -0.44
N GLN A 44 -24.93 19.37 -1.00
CA GLN A 44 -24.70 19.37 -2.44
C GLN A 44 -24.44 17.94 -2.94
N THR A 45 -25.24 17.44 -3.86
CA THR A 45 -25.07 16.07 -4.37
C THR A 45 -24.24 16.00 -5.64
N VAL A 46 -24.14 17.08 -6.41
CA VAL A 46 -23.40 17.09 -7.69
C VAL A 46 -22.10 17.85 -7.53
N LEU A 47 -20.96 17.19 -7.77
CA LEU A 47 -19.63 17.79 -7.69
C LEU A 47 -18.81 17.44 -8.95
N PRO A 48 -17.98 18.35 -9.47
CA PRO A 48 -17.01 17.97 -10.48
C PRO A 48 -15.88 17.15 -9.86
N LEU A 49 -15.31 16.21 -10.63
CA LEU A 49 -14.19 15.36 -10.19
C LEU A 49 -12.99 16.18 -9.69
N SER A 50 -12.71 17.33 -10.32
CA SER A 50 -11.68 18.27 -9.86
C SER A 50 -11.88 18.76 -8.43
N ARG A 51 -13.12 19.03 -8.03
CA ARG A 51 -13.42 19.49 -6.66
C ARG A 51 -13.29 18.36 -5.65
N LEU A 52 -13.70 17.13 -6.00
CA LEU A 52 -13.46 15.95 -5.17
C LEU A 52 -11.97 15.68 -4.97
N ALA A 53 -11.17 15.78 -6.03
CA ALA A 53 -9.72 15.63 -5.95
C ALA A 53 -9.09 16.69 -5.02
N ALA A 54 -9.55 17.93 -5.09
CA ALA A 54 -9.04 19.01 -4.24
C ALA A 54 -9.31 18.79 -2.74
N TYR A 55 -10.41 18.14 -2.35
CA TYR A 55 -10.66 17.78 -0.95
C TYR A 55 -9.74 16.66 -0.43
N ALA A 56 -9.34 15.73 -1.30
CA ALA A 56 -8.48 14.60 -0.95
C ALA A 56 -6.97 14.90 -1.08
N ALA A 57 -6.63 16.03 -1.70
CA ALA A 57 -5.27 16.42 -2.06
C ALA A 57 -4.30 16.39 -0.86
N PRO A 58 -3.16 15.67 -0.95
CA PRO A 58 -2.26 15.48 0.19
C PRO A 58 -1.31 16.66 0.43
N VAL A 59 -0.67 16.66 1.60
CA VAL A 59 0.53 17.48 1.87
C VAL A 59 1.75 16.64 1.49
N TYR A 60 2.68 17.21 0.72
CA TYR A 60 3.99 16.58 0.48
C TYR A 60 4.99 17.14 1.49
N TRP A 61 5.76 16.28 2.14
CA TRP A 61 6.72 16.66 3.17
C TRP A 61 8.11 16.10 2.84
N PHE A 62 8.95 16.98 2.31
CA PHE A 62 10.24 16.60 1.73
C PHE A 62 11.31 16.38 2.79
N SER A 63 12.27 15.50 2.47
CA SER A 63 13.51 15.40 3.24
C SER A 63 14.20 16.78 3.30
N PRO A 64 14.78 17.16 4.46
CA PRO A 64 15.48 18.45 4.59
C PRO A 64 16.64 18.64 3.62
N ASP A 65 17.24 17.56 3.11
CA ASP A 65 18.35 17.61 2.15
C ASP A 65 17.94 17.15 0.74
N GLU A 66 16.64 17.19 0.44
CA GLU A 66 16.08 16.86 -0.88
C GLU A 66 16.75 17.68 -1.99
N PRO A 67 17.43 17.03 -2.96
CA PRO A 67 18.07 17.72 -4.06
C PRO A 67 17.10 18.56 -4.89
N GLY A 68 17.42 19.84 -5.09
CA GLY A 68 16.62 20.73 -5.91
C GLY A 68 15.29 21.15 -5.28
N LEU A 69 15.05 20.84 -3.99
CA LEU A 69 13.87 21.29 -3.26
C LEU A 69 13.73 22.82 -3.27
N ARG A 70 14.87 23.52 -3.13
CA ARG A 70 14.99 24.98 -3.17
C ARG A 70 16.01 25.40 -4.22
N ALA A 71 15.87 26.63 -4.72
CA ALA A 71 16.94 27.27 -5.49
C ALA A 71 18.23 27.40 -4.64
N GLU A 72 19.40 27.51 -5.29
CA GLU A 72 20.73 27.50 -4.65
C GLU A 72 20.92 28.52 -3.51
N GLU A 73 20.10 29.56 -3.44
CA GLU A 73 20.12 30.60 -2.39
C GLU A 73 19.11 30.38 -1.24
N GLY A 74 18.49 29.20 -1.13
CA GLY A 74 17.50 28.91 -0.07
C GLY A 74 16.11 29.48 -0.33
N GLY A 75 15.71 29.55 -1.61
CA GLY A 75 14.44 30.12 -2.07
C GLY A 75 13.20 29.25 -1.82
N GLU A 76 12.08 29.62 -2.47
CA GLU A 76 10.80 28.90 -2.38
C GLU A 76 10.90 27.44 -2.85
N LEU A 77 10.01 26.59 -2.33
CA LEU A 77 9.90 25.19 -2.74
C LEU A 77 9.56 25.10 -4.23
N GLN A 78 10.37 24.38 -5.00
CA GLN A 78 10.19 24.22 -6.45
C GLN A 78 9.65 22.84 -6.85
N LEU A 79 9.77 21.85 -5.97
CA LEU A 79 9.33 20.48 -6.24
C LEU A 79 7.94 20.20 -5.69
N PRO A 80 7.16 19.28 -6.31
CA PRO A 80 7.41 18.68 -7.64
C PRO A 80 7.12 19.66 -8.78
N ILE A 81 7.69 19.45 -9.97
CA ILE A 81 7.53 20.38 -11.11
C ILE A 81 6.49 19.91 -12.14
N ALA A 82 6.15 20.80 -13.07
CA ALA A 82 5.31 20.44 -14.21
C ALA A 82 5.99 19.39 -15.10
N LEU A 83 5.19 18.56 -15.79
CA LEU A 83 5.70 17.59 -16.75
C LEU A 83 6.39 18.35 -17.90
N PRO A 84 7.50 17.83 -18.44
CA PRO A 84 8.39 18.58 -19.34
C PRO A 84 7.78 18.92 -20.70
N PHE A 85 6.64 18.33 -21.06
CA PHE A 85 5.87 18.67 -22.26
C PHE A 85 4.76 19.71 -22.01
N GLU A 86 4.66 20.22 -20.78
CA GLU A 86 3.83 21.35 -20.40
C GLU A 86 4.69 22.62 -20.27
N PRO A 87 4.08 23.82 -20.35
CA PRO A 87 4.80 25.05 -20.09
C PRO A 87 5.42 25.05 -18.68
N PRO A 88 6.68 25.51 -18.54
CA PRO A 88 7.30 25.65 -17.23
C PRO A 88 6.47 26.63 -16.37
N GLY A 89 6.25 26.26 -15.12
CA GLY A 89 5.53 27.07 -14.14
C GLY A 89 6.45 27.54 -13.02
N THR A 90 6.05 28.59 -12.32
CA THR A 90 6.73 29.10 -11.12
C THR A 90 6.20 28.49 -9.83
N THR A 91 5.24 27.57 -9.93
CA THR A 91 4.59 26.93 -8.78
C THR A 91 4.72 25.42 -8.92
N PRO A 92 4.98 24.70 -7.83
CA PRO A 92 4.96 23.24 -7.83
C PRO A 92 3.65 22.67 -8.37
N VAL A 93 3.70 21.49 -8.99
CA VAL A 93 2.55 20.87 -9.65
C VAL A 93 2.37 19.42 -9.21
N VAL A 94 1.18 19.11 -8.72
CA VAL A 94 0.76 17.74 -8.42
C VAL A 94 -0.37 17.39 -9.37
N TYR A 95 -0.29 16.21 -9.96
CA TYR A 95 -1.33 15.69 -10.86
C TYR A 95 -2.29 14.78 -10.10
N TYR A 96 -3.51 14.67 -10.59
CA TYR A 96 -4.48 13.69 -10.11
C TYR A 96 -5.19 12.97 -11.25
N GLN A 97 -5.67 11.75 -10.96
CA GLN A 97 -6.46 10.93 -11.87
C GLN A 97 -7.37 10.02 -11.05
N PHE A 98 -8.65 9.91 -11.39
CA PHE A 98 -9.51 8.90 -10.78
C PHE A 98 -9.27 7.57 -11.48
N GLY A 99 -8.72 6.57 -10.81
CA GLY A 99 -8.53 5.26 -11.42
C GLY A 99 -9.86 4.56 -11.67
N GLU A 100 -10.74 4.63 -10.67
CA GLU A 100 -11.99 3.89 -10.64
C GLU A 100 -13.08 4.64 -9.89
N LEU A 101 -14.32 4.49 -10.36
CA LEU A 101 -15.54 4.99 -9.75
C LEU A 101 -16.56 3.86 -9.71
N THR A 102 -17.02 3.52 -8.50
CA THR A 102 -18.08 2.51 -8.31
C THR A 102 -19.41 3.23 -8.15
N LEU A 103 -20.33 2.94 -9.06
CA LEU A 103 -21.68 3.47 -9.06
C LEU A 103 -22.69 2.46 -8.51
N ARG A 104 -23.82 2.96 -8.04
CA ARG A 104 -25.00 2.14 -7.72
C ARG A 104 -25.56 1.53 -9.01
N GLU A 105 -26.16 0.35 -8.87
CA GLU A 105 -26.85 -0.32 -9.98
C GLU A 105 -27.82 0.61 -10.72
N GLY A 106 -27.71 0.65 -12.04
CA GLY A 106 -28.55 1.47 -12.93
C GLY A 106 -28.14 2.94 -13.04
N ALA A 107 -27.11 3.39 -12.33
CA ALA A 107 -26.58 4.75 -12.49
C ALA A 107 -25.55 4.85 -13.64
N HIS A 108 -25.43 6.04 -14.21
CA HIS A 108 -24.54 6.28 -15.35
C HIS A 108 -23.72 7.56 -15.17
N LEU A 109 -22.44 7.50 -15.50
CA LEU A 109 -21.54 8.65 -15.48
C LEU A 109 -21.65 9.46 -16.79
N GLN A 110 -22.07 10.72 -16.69
CA GLN A 110 -22.03 11.65 -17.82
C GLN A 110 -20.64 12.26 -17.95
N ARG A 111 -19.82 11.67 -18.84
CA ARG A 111 -18.43 12.11 -19.06
C ARG A 111 -18.37 13.45 -19.78
N ASN A 112 -17.44 14.30 -19.34
CA ASN A 112 -17.04 15.51 -20.05
C ASN A 112 -15.78 15.22 -20.89
N ALA A 113 -15.57 15.99 -21.97
CA ALA A 113 -14.34 15.93 -22.76
C ALA A 113 -13.09 16.29 -21.95
N ASP A 114 -13.22 17.19 -20.97
CA ASP A 114 -12.25 17.36 -19.89
C ASP A 114 -12.69 16.53 -18.68
N PRO A 115 -11.99 15.42 -18.36
CA PRO A 115 -12.32 14.59 -17.21
C PRO A 115 -12.46 15.37 -15.89
N ALA A 116 -11.72 16.47 -15.71
CA ALA A 116 -11.77 17.32 -14.53
C ALA A 116 -13.15 17.99 -14.32
N GLN A 117 -13.88 18.23 -15.41
CA GLN A 117 -15.20 18.86 -15.44
C GLN A 117 -16.34 17.84 -15.46
N THR A 118 -16.02 16.54 -15.45
CA THR A 118 -17.03 15.48 -15.31
C THR A 118 -17.74 15.67 -13.97
N GLN A 119 -19.06 15.81 -14.02
CA GLN A 119 -19.91 15.95 -12.84
C GLN A 119 -20.30 14.56 -12.34
N VAL A 120 -20.15 14.33 -11.05
CA VAL A 120 -20.62 13.11 -10.37
C VAL A 120 -21.74 13.46 -9.40
N ASP A 121 -22.79 12.66 -9.42
CA ASP A 121 -23.84 12.71 -8.40
C ASP A 121 -23.50 11.75 -7.27
N LEU A 122 -23.24 12.27 -6.08
CA LEU A 122 -22.92 11.51 -4.88
C LEU A 122 -24.05 10.55 -4.48
N ARG A 123 -25.27 10.76 -4.95
CA ARG A 123 -26.37 9.80 -4.79
C ARG A 123 -26.08 8.48 -5.47
N ASP A 124 -25.40 8.55 -6.60
CA ASP A 124 -25.10 7.42 -7.48
C ASP A 124 -23.73 6.81 -7.20
N VAL A 125 -22.82 7.56 -6.56
CA VAL A 125 -21.48 7.07 -6.23
C VAL A 125 -21.49 6.31 -4.91
N VAL A 126 -20.80 5.16 -4.89
CA VAL A 126 -20.58 4.35 -3.68
C VAL A 126 -19.15 4.52 -3.17
N SER A 127 -18.18 4.42 -4.08
CA SER A 127 -16.75 4.51 -3.76
C SER A 127 -15.95 4.97 -4.96
N PHE A 128 -14.73 5.45 -4.71
CA PHE A 128 -13.79 5.78 -5.78
C PHE A 128 -12.35 5.61 -5.36
N ARG A 129 -11.49 5.41 -6.36
CA ARG A 129 -10.03 5.37 -6.25
C ARG A 129 -9.44 6.59 -6.92
N LEU A 130 -8.73 7.39 -6.15
CA LEU A 130 -8.07 8.60 -6.61
C LEU A 130 -6.56 8.43 -6.54
N HIS A 131 -5.85 8.77 -7.61
CA HIS A 131 -4.40 8.79 -7.66
C HIS A 131 -3.89 10.21 -7.68
N PHE A 132 -2.81 10.47 -6.95
CA PHE A 132 -2.00 11.68 -7.05
C PHE A 132 -0.62 11.32 -7.57
N TYR A 133 -0.03 12.19 -8.39
CA TYR A 133 1.28 11.99 -8.98
C TYR A 133 2.14 13.24 -8.87
N ALA A 134 3.38 13.07 -8.44
CA ALA A 134 4.41 14.09 -8.38
C ALA A 134 5.51 13.74 -9.40
N TYR A 135 5.91 14.71 -10.21
CA TYR A 135 6.99 14.53 -11.18
C TYR A 135 8.28 15.21 -10.69
N PHE A 136 9.38 14.48 -10.83
CA PHE A 136 10.73 14.92 -10.50
C PHE A 136 11.63 14.81 -11.73
N PRO A 137 12.41 15.86 -12.04
CA PRO A 137 13.23 15.94 -13.25
C PRO A 137 14.54 15.15 -13.18
N THR A 138 14.85 14.55 -12.03
CA THR A 138 16.02 13.71 -11.82
C THR A 138 15.78 12.85 -10.60
N GLU A 139 16.25 11.62 -10.61
CA GLU A 139 16.38 10.76 -9.43
C GLU A 139 17.87 10.61 -9.06
N GLN A 140 18.22 10.50 -7.78
CA GLN A 140 19.60 10.30 -7.30
C GLN A 140 19.77 8.94 -6.61
N GLY A 141 21.01 8.42 -6.58
CA GLY A 141 21.35 7.14 -5.95
C GLY A 141 21.42 5.95 -6.92
N VAL A 142 21.37 4.72 -6.40
CA VAL A 142 21.57 3.50 -7.21
C VAL A 142 20.40 3.31 -8.19
N GLY A 143 20.70 3.21 -9.48
CA GLY A 143 19.68 3.05 -10.52
C GLY A 143 19.00 4.35 -10.96
N ALA A 144 19.60 5.51 -10.63
CA ALA A 144 19.15 6.84 -11.02
C ALA A 144 18.71 6.95 -12.49
N HIS A 145 17.58 7.62 -12.71
CA HIS A 145 17.06 7.96 -14.03
C HIS A 145 16.68 9.44 -14.14
N GLU A 146 16.58 9.92 -15.39
CA GLU A 146 16.26 11.32 -15.72
C GLU A 146 14.82 11.71 -15.37
N HIS A 147 13.88 10.77 -15.33
CA HIS A 147 12.49 11.10 -15.06
C HIS A 147 11.96 10.23 -13.97
N ASP A 148 11.33 10.85 -12.98
CA ASP A 148 10.67 10.11 -11.93
C ASP A 148 9.25 10.63 -11.73
N VAL A 149 8.32 9.69 -11.57
CA VAL A 149 6.91 10.00 -11.34
C VAL A 149 6.46 9.10 -10.22
N GLU A 150 6.27 9.68 -9.04
CA GLU A 150 5.87 8.96 -7.85
C GLU A 150 4.42 9.27 -7.51
N GLY A 151 3.71 8.28 -6.97
CA GLY A 151 2.26 8.36 -6.85
C GLY A 151 1.72 7.86 -5.52
N ALA A 152 0.56 8.37 -5.14
CA ALA A 152 -0.20 7.86 -4.01
C ALA A 152 -1.63 7.55 -4.45
N GLU A 153 -2.22 6.52 -3.87
CA GLU A 153 -3.61 6.11 -4.10
C GLU A 153 -4.44 6.35 -2.84
N PHE A 154 -5.63 6.89 -3.03
CA PHE A 154 -6.61 7.19 -1.99
C PHE A 154 -7.88 6.43 -2.34
N LYS A 155 -8.29 5.52 -1.46
CA LYS A 155 -9.59 4.85 -1.53
C LYS A 155 -10.58 5.64 -0.69
N ALA A 156 -11.72 5.99 -1.28
CA ALA A 156 -12.77 6.76 -0.64
C ALA A 156 -14.13 6.09 -0.78
N VAL A 157 -14.98 6.32 0.23
CA VAL A 157 -16.39 5.92 0.23
C VAL A 157 -17.29 7.16 0.29
N VAL A 158 -18.48 7.01 -0.27
CA VAL A 158 -19.53 8.04 -0.30
C VAL A 158 -20.75 7.52 0.46
N LEU A 159 -21.15 8.24 1.49
CA LEU A 159 -22.22 7.84 2.40
C LEU A 159 -23.26 8.94 2.54
N SER A 160 -24.54 8.56 2.58
CA SER A 160 -25.60 9.48 3.01
C SER A 160 -25.76 9.41 4.52
N THR A 161 -25.90 10.56 5.19
CA THR A 161 -26.17 10.61 6.64
C THR A 161 -27.51 9.99 7.06
N GLN A 162 -28.39 9.73 6.09
CA GLN A 162 -29.67 9.04 6.30
C GLN A 162 -29.59 7.53 6.00
N GLY A 163 -28.48 7.05 5.45
CA GLY A 163 -28.31 5.65 5.07
C GLY A 163 -27.88 4.77 6.25
N ASP A 164 -28.33 3.51 6.24
CA ASP A 164 -27.98 2.53 7.28
C ASP A 164 -26.48 2.32 7.42
N ALA A 165 -25.75 2.26 6.29
CA ALA A 165 -24.29 2.13 6.29
C ALA A 165 -23.59 3.26 7.08
N PHE A 166 -24.07 4.50 7.01
CA PHE A 166 -23.51 5.60 7.80
C PHE A 166 -23.76 5.40 9.30
N HIS A 167 -24.98 4.99 9.66
CA HIS A 167 -25.33 4.71 11.04
C HIS A 167 -24.54 3.53 11.62
N GLU A 168 -24.36 2.45 10.86
CA GLU A 168 -23.57 1.29 11.27
C GLU A 168 -22.10 1.65 11.48
N LEU A 169 -21.52 2.48 10.60
CA LEU A 169 -20.12 2.88 10.69
C LEU A 169 -19.83 3.90 11.79
N THR A 170 -20.78 4.79 12.09
CA THR A 170 -20.54 5.94 12.97
C THR A 170 -21.32 5.92 14.27
N GLY A 171 -22.37 5.09 14.37
CA GLY A 171 -23.33 5.12 15.47
C GLY A 171 -24.20 6.39 15.50
N MET A 172 -24.13 7.25 14.48
CA MET A 172 -24.83 8.54 14.45
C MET A 172 -26.08 8.52 13.60
N ARG A 173 -27.12 9.24 14.05
CA ARG A 173 -28.30 9.59 13.26
C ARG A 173 -28.37 11.10 13.13
N CYS A 174 -28.32 11.59 11.89
CA CYS A 174 -28.35 13.02 11.62
C CYS A 174 -29.76 13.46 11.27
N SER A 175 -30.19 14.60 11.81
CA SER A 175 -31.50 15.20 11.47
C SER A 175 -31.52 15.78 10.05
N THR A 176 -30.36 16.17 9.53
CA THR A 176 -30.21 16.81 8.22
C THR A 176 -29.61 15.82 7.23
N PRO A 177 -30.23 15.64 6.04
CA PRO A 177 -29.66 14.82 4.98
C PRO A 177 -28.43 15.54 4.39
N GLU A 178 -27.28 14.91 4.56
CA GLU A 178 -26.02 15.31 3.96
C GLU A 178 -25.36 14.09 3.32
N TRP A 179 -24.39 14.37 2.46
CA TRP A 179 -23.47 13.38 1.91
C TRP A 179 -22.12 13.56 2.56
N VAL A 180 -21.41 12.46 2.74
CA VAL A 180 -20.09 12.38 3.37
C VAL A 180 -19.16 11.65 2.42
N VAL A 181 -17.99 12.23 2.18
CA VAL A 181 -16.89 11.57 1.48
C VAL A 181 -15.77 11.34 2.48
N ALA A 182 -15.40 10.07 2.67
CA ALA A 182 -14.38 9.67 3.62
C ALA A 182 -13.31 8.80 2.98
N ILE A 183 -12.05 9.12 3.24
CA ILE A 183 -10.90 8.27 2.90
C ILE A 183 -10.86 7.10 3.87
N THR A 184 -10.80 5.88 3.32
CA THR A 184 -10.66 4.65 4.11
C THR A 184 -9.22 4.19 4.16
N ARG A 185 -8.47 4.39 3.07
CA ARG A 185 -7.08 3.95 2.92
C ARG A 185 -6.27 4.89 2.04
N VAL A 186 -5.00 5.04 2.38
CA VAL A 186 -3.98 5.66 1.54
C VAL A 186 -2.86 4.67 1.28
N SER A 187 -2.48 4.49 0.01
CA SER A 187 -1.34 3.69 -0.42
C SER A 187 -0.33 4.59 -1.11
N ALA A 188 0.72 4.97 -0.40
CA ALA A 188 1.83 5.74 -0.96
C ALA A 188 2.76 4.78 -1.72
N LYS A 189 2.84 4.94 -3.04
CA LYS A 189 3.55 4.01 -3.92
C LYS A 189 5.05 4.29 -3.84
N ALA A 190 5.83 3.22 -3.94
CA ALA A 190 7.28 3.28 -3.98
C ALA A 190 7.82 2.41 -5.11
N HIS A 191 8.70 2.99 -5.93
CA HIS A 191 9.49 2.30 -6.94
C HIS A 191 8.68 1.37 -7.88
N GLY A 192 7.42 1.71 -8.14
CA GLY A 192 6.56 1.03 -9.12
C GLY A 192 6.18 -0.43 -8.81
N LEU A 193 6.42 -0.94 -7.58
CA LEU A 193 6.09 -2.31 -7.20
C LEU A 193 5.10 -2.32 -6.03
N PHE A 194 3.96 -3.00 -6.21
CA PHE A 194 2.86 -2.95 -5.24
C PHE A 194 3.20 -3.46 -3.83
N TRP A 195 4.17 -4.37 -3.72
CA TRP A 195 4.67 -4.89 -2.45
C TRP A 195 5.40 -3.86 -1.60
N PHE A 196 5.88 -2.80 -2.24
CA PHE A 196 6.64 -1.74 -1.62
C PHE A 196 5.75 -0.55 -1.27
N TRP A 197 4.45 -0.62 -1.57
CA TRP A 197 3.54 0.44 -1.24
C TRP A 197 3.41 0.56 0.28
N ASN A 198 3.53 1.79 0.75
CA ASN A 198 3.33 2.18 2.13
C ASN A 198 1.83 2.43 2.35
N ILE A 199 1.14 1.41 2.86
CA ILE A 199 -0.32 1.41 3.01
C ILE A 199 -0.70 1.77 4.45
N SER A 200 -1.55 2.79 4.58
CA SER A 200 -2.12 3.24 5.85
C SER A 200 -3.65 3.20 5.79
N ASP A 201 -4.24 2.41 6.68
CA ASP A 201 -5.67 2.46 6.94
C ASP A 201 -6.02 3.64 7.84
N THR A 202 -7.11 4.33 7.50
CA THR A 202 -7.56 5.48 8.28
C THR A 202 -8.07 5.02 9.64
N THR A 203 -7.60 5.67 10.71
CA THR A 203 -8.07 5.47 12.09
C THR A 203 -8.44 6.80 12.74
N ASP A 204 -8.84 6.79 14.01
CA ASP A 204 -9.18 8.02 14.74
C ASP A 204 -7.98 8.95 14.97
N GLU A 205 -6.77 8.42 14.78
CA GLU A 205 -5.53 9.17 14.89
C GLU A 205 -5.06 9.72 13.53
N THR A 206 -5.70 9.30 12.43
CA THR A 206 -5.39 9.78 11.09
C THR A 206 -5.76 11.24 10.94
N ARG A 207 -4.77 12.04 10.55
CA ARG A 207 -4.91 13.47 10.38
C ARG A 207 -4.94 13.84 8.91
N LEU A 208 -6.05 14.45 8.47
CA LEU A 208 -6.27 14.88 7.09
C LEU A 208 -6.08 16.41 6.92
N PRO A 209 -5.62 16.91 5.76
CA PRO A 209 -5.20 16.15 4.58
C PRO A 209 -4.00 15.26 4.88
N MET A 210 -3.93 14.10 4.24
CA MET A 210 -2.88 13.12 4.51
C MET A 210 -1.51 13.73 4.20
N HIS A 211 -0.55 13.55 5.10
CA HIS A 211 0.82 13.94 4.86
C HIS A 211 1.56 12.76 4.20
N LEU A 212 2.30 13.06 3.14
CA LEU A 212 3.13 12.10 2.42
C LEU A 212 4.59 12.53 2.58
N LEU A 213 5.37 11.69 3.26
CA LEU A 213 6.80 11.84 3.39
C LEU A 213 7.46 11.48 2.06
N VAL A 214 8.27 12.37 1.51
CA VAL A 214 8.98 12.16 0.24
C VAL A 214 10.42 11.74 0.54
N GLU A 215 10.85 10.58 0.06
CA GLU A 215 12.22 10.07 0.20
C GLU A 215 13.24 10.95 -0.51
N GLU A 216 14.37 11.20 0.15
CA GLU A 216 15.46 12.00 -0.40
C GLU A 216 16.01 11.49 -1.73
N GLY A 217 15.82 12.25 -2.81
CA GLY A 217 16.41 12.03 -4.13
C GLY A 217 15.86 10.83 -4.92
N LYS A 218 15.31 9.83 -4.24
CA LYS A 218 14.62 8.67 -4.82
C LYS A 218 13.11 8.83 -4.90
N HIS A 219 12.56 9.78 -4.13
CA HIS A 219 11.17 10.23 -4.10
C HIS A 219 10.08 9.19 -3.83
N ALA A 220 10.41 7.97 -3.41
CA ALA A 220 9.39 7.05 -2.90
C ALA A 220 8.59 7.70 -1.78
N LEU A 221 7.28 7.46 -1.75
CA LEU A 221 6.37 8.11 -0.83
C LEU A 221 6.01 7.17 0.31
N ALA A 222 5.98 7.67 1.55
CA ALA A 222 5.25 7.02 2.64
C ALA A 222 4.22 7.95 3.26
N THR A 223 3.21 7.37 3.89
CA THR A 223 2.23 8.09 4.69
C THR A 223 2.85 8.60 5.99
N ASP A 224 2.32 9.69 6.52
CA ASP A 224 2.51 10.19 7.88
C ASP A 224 1.12 10.44 8.46
N LYS A 225 0.70 9.50 9.32
CA LYS A 225 -0.66 9.34 9.78
C LYS A 225 -1.06 10.43 10.77
N ASN A 226 -0.13 10.85 11.64
CA ASN A 226 -0.38 11.88 12.64
C ASN A 226 0.17 13.26 12.23
N SER A 227 0.79 13.40 11.06
CA SER A 227 1.36 14.65 10.57
C SER A 227 2.43 15.23 11.48
N ASP A 228 3.29 14.40 12.07
CA ASP A 228 4.37 14.84 12.97
C ASP A 228 5.76 14.94 12.31
N GLY A 229 5.90 14.44 11.07
CA GLY A 229 7.14 14.49 10.30
C GLY A 229 8.16 13.40 10.68
N TYR A 230 7.80 12.47 11.56
CA TYR A 230 8.57 11.28 11.89
C TYR A 230 7.95 10.07 11.19
N TYR A 231 8.79 9.23 10.58
CA TYR A 231 8.32 7.93 10.12
C TYR A 231 8.37 6.91 11.27
N THR A 232 7.20 6.38 11.62
CA THR A 232 7.01 5.38 12.66
C THR A 232 6.51 4.07 12.03
N PRO A 233 7.37 3.05 11.89
CA PRO A 233 6.99 1.75 11.35
C PRO A 233 5.83 1.12 12.12
N GLY A 234 4.84 0.58 11.42
CA GLY A 234 3.65 -0.03 12.02
C GLY A 234 2.56 0.93 12.45
N TYR A 235 2.89 2.23 12.55
CA TYR A 235 1.92 3.27 12.81
C TYR A 235 1.54 4.00 11.52
N ASP A 236 2.54 4.57 10.85
CA ASP A 236 2.35 5.31 9.60
C ASP A 236 2.04 4.38 8.45
N VAL A 237 2.69 3.21 8.44
CA VAL A 237 2.46 2.11 7.51
C VAL A 237 1.94 0.92 8.28
N SER A 238 0.71 0.54 7.99
CA SER A 238 -0.06 -0.49 8.71
C SER A 238 -0.07 -1.85 8.01
N GLN A 239 0.38 -1.93 6.76
CA GLN A 239 0.45 -3.18 6.00
C GLN A 239 1.87 -3.38 5.48
N HIS A 240 2.29 -4.64 5.43
CA HIS A 240 3.57 -5.04 4.84
C HIS A 240 4.77 -4.32 5.47
N LEU A 241 4.78 -4.02 6.78
CA LEU A 241 5.81 -3.20 7.44
C LEU A 241 7.26 -3.54 7.08
N ASN A 242 7.54 -4.83 6.86
CA ASN A 242 8.88 -5.31 6.54
C ASN A 242 9.23 -5.16 5.05
N ASP A 243 8.21 -5.10 4.21
CA ASP A 243 8.32 -4.93 2.76
C ASP A 243 8.09 -3.47 2.35
N ALA A 244 7.49 -2.67 3.24
CA ALA A 244 7.28 -1.25 3.14
C ALA A 244 8.61 -0.58 2.80
N TRP A 245 8.60 0.09 1.65
CA TRP A 245 9.76 0.76 1.12
C TRP A 245 9.35 2.19 0.83
N GLY A 246 10.07 3.15 1.37
CA GLY A 246 9.77 4.57 1.22
C GLY A 246 10.36 5.29 2.41
N VAL A 247 10.86 6.51 2.17
CA VAL A 247 11.52 7.35 3.18
C VAL A 247 12.84 6.75 3.71
N ARG A 248 13.62 6.06 2.88
CA ARG A 248 15.00 5.66 3.22
C ARG A 248 15.98 6.68 2.65
N ASP A 249 16.06 7.86 3.23
CA ASP A 249 16.92 8.95 2.76
C ASP A 249 18.41 8.55 2.65
N ALA A 250 18.85 7.51 3.36
CA ALA A 250 20.19 6.94 3.23
C ALA A 250 20.48 6.33 1.84
N THR A 251 19.48 5.96 1.03
CA THR A 251 19.66 5.31 -0.28
C THR A 251 20.34 6.21 -1.31
N ARG A 252 20.24 7.53 -1.15
CA ARG A 252 21.00 8.51 -1.94
C ARG A 252 22.51 8.29 -1.86
N SER A 253 23.03 7.82 -0.71
CA SER A 253 24.47 7.61 -0.49
C SER A 253 25.05 6.40 -1.26
N GLY A 254 24.25 5.67 -2.04
CA GLY A 254 24.69 4.53 -2.84
C GLY A 254 24.65 3.19 -2.10
N LEU A 255 24.30 3.19 -0.81
CA LEU A 255 24.14 1.98 -0.01
C LEU A 255 22.72 1.43 -0.15
N LEU A 256 22.57 0.36 -0.94
CA LEU A 256 21.35 -0.45 -0.96
C LEU A 256 21.29 -1.30 0.31
N PHE A 257 20.64 -0.80 1.35
CA PHE A 257 20.33 -1.59 2.53
C PHE A 257 19.14 -2.52 2.24
N SER A 258 19.41 -3.80 2.02
CA SER A 258 18.38 -4.85 1.88
C SER A 258 17.76 -5.28 3.22
N GLY A 259 18.24 -4.71 4.33
CA GLY A 259 17.79 -5.00 5.69
C GLY A 259 16.41 -4.42 6.05
N GLY A 260 15.91 -4.83 7.23
CA GLY A 260 14.77 -4.20 7.92
C GLY A 260 14.86 -2.68 7.90
N TYR A 261 13.72 -1.99 7.84
CA TYR A 261 13.73 -0.54 8.06
C TYR A 261 14.30 -0.23 9.46
N GLN A 262 15.12 0.81 9.57
CA GLN A 262 15.66 1.30 10.84
C GLN A 262 15.44 2.80 10.92
N ALA A 263 15.10 3.33 12.10
CA ALA A 263 14.68 4.74 12.26
C ALA A 263 15.72 5.76 11.76
N TRP A 264 17.01 5.44 11.80
CA TRP A 264 18.07 6.33 11.27
C TRP A 264 18.07 6.43 9.74
N MET A 265 17.37 5.54 9.03
CA MET A 265 17.26 5.55 7.57
C MET A 265 16.41 6.72 7.07
N SER A 266 15.53 7.29 7.91
CA SER A 266 14.74 8.48 7.59
C SER A 266 15.17 9.67 8.44
N LYS A 267 15.28 10.84 7.82
CA LYS A 267 15.46 12.13 8.48
C LYS A 267 14.11 12.66 8.94
N VAL A 268 14.10 13.34 10.08
CA VAL A 268 12.91 14.07 10.56
C VAL A 268 12.59 15.19 9.59
N ARG A 269 11.33 15.30 9.17
CA ARG A 269 10.89 16.33 8.24
C ARG A 269 10.69 17.67 8.94
N ARG A 270 11.16 18.76 8.33
CA ARG A 270 11.06 20.09 8.95
C ARG A 270 9.79 20.79 8.52
N PRO A 271 9.08 21.50 9.41
CA PRO A 271 7.82 22.18 9.07
C PRO A 271 7.86 23.07 7.82
N GLU A 272 9.00 23.68 7.51
CA GLU A 272 9.26 24.54 6.35
C GLU A 272 9.44 23.78 5.01
N ASP A 273 9.60 22.46 5.05
CA ASP A 273 9.72 21.58 3.88
C ASP A 273 8.36 20.99 3.43
N ARG A 274 7.25 21.53 3.97
CA ARG A 274 5.89 21.11 3.61
C ARG A 274 5.37 21.88 2.42
N LEU A 275 4.77 21.14 1.48
CA LEU A 275 4.06 21.68 0.34
C LEU A 275 2.58 21.30 0.43
N PHE A 276 1.72 22.31 0.44
CA PHE A 276 0.32 22.16 0.81
C PHE A 276 -0.63 22.09 -0.39
N PRO A 277 -1.75 21.36 -0.25
CA PRO A 277 -2.78 21.28 -1.27
C PRO A 277 -3.59 22.58 -1.41
N PRO A 278 -4.15 22.86 -2.60
CA PRO A 278 -5.09 23.95 -2.81
C PRO A 278 -6.49 23.55 -2.31
N LEU A 279 -6.67 23.41 -0.99
CA LEU A 279 -7.96 23.02 -0.41
C LEU A 279 -9.07 24.02 -0.78
N PRO A 280 -10.26 23.54 -1.23
CA PRO A 280 -11.41 24.39 -1.50
C PRO A 280 -11.83 25.18 -0.26
N GLU A 281 -12.43 26.36 -0.47
CA GLU A 281 -12.67 27.28 0.63
C GLU A 281 -13.58 26.71 1.73
N ASP A 282 -14.52 25.87 1.33
CA ASP A 282 -15.51 25.18 2.14
C ASP A 282 -15.03 23.81 2.65
N SER A 283 -13.76 23.45 2.46
CA SER A 283 -13.23 22.19 2.99
C SER A 283 -13.26 22.19 4.52
N PRO A 284 -13.82 21.14 5.16
CA PRO A 284 -13.82 21.01 6.63
C PRO A 284 -12.40 20.87 7.21
N LEU A 285 -11.43 20.53 6.38
CA LEU A 285 -10.03 20.32 6.78
C LEU A 285 -9.25 21.63 6.95
N ARG A 286 -9.68 22.75 6.33
CA ARG A 286 -8.92 24.01 6.31
C ARG A 286 -8.63 24.54 7.70
N ALA A 287 -9.64 24.62 8.56
CA ALA A 287 -9.48 25.19 9.90
C ALA A 287 -8.60 24.29 10.79
N ALA A 288 -8.74 22.97 10.70
CA ALA A 288 -7.92 22.02 11.44
C ALA A 288 -6.47 22.01 10.95
N LEU A 289 -6.24 22.15 9.64
CA LEU A 289 -4.91 22.29 9.06
C LEU A 289 -4.25 23.59 9.50
N ALA A 290 -4.94 24.74 9.37
CA ALA A 290 -4.41 26.04 9.78
C ALA A 290 -4.00 26.05 11.27
N ARG A 291 -4.83 25.49 12.17
CA ARG A 291 -4.48 25.38 13.60
C ARG A 291 -3.23 24.55 13.86
N ARG A 292 -3.00 23.48 13.09
CA ARG A 292 -1.82 22.61 13.24
C ARG A 292 -0.56 23.26 12.67
N VAL A 293 -0.68 23.98 11.57
CA VAL A 293 0.45 24.65 10.92
C VAL A 293 0.85 25.91 11.70
N GLY A 294 -0.11 26.57 12.35
CA GLY A 294 0.13 27.84 13.05
C GLY A 294 0.47 28.95 12.06
N ASP A 295 1.45 29.77 12.42
CA ASP A 295 1.91 30.91 11.60
C ASP A 295 2.97 30.52 10.55
N ALA A 296 3.28 29.24 10.41
CA ALA A 296 4.28 28.78 9.44
C ALA A 296 3.79 29.02 7.99
N PRO A 297 4.71 29.36 7.06
CA PRO A 297 4.37 29.50 5.65
C PRO A 297 3.69 28.23 5.09
N MET A 298 2.68 28.43 4.25
CA MET A 298 1.96 27.35 3.57
C MET A 298 2.12 27.46 2.06
N PRO A 299 3.32 27.18 1.50
CA PRO A 299 3.50 27.15 0.05
C PRO A 299 2.56 26.12 -0.57
N ARG A 300 1.90 26.46 -1.67
CA ARG A 300 0.86 25.62 -2.28
C ARG A 300 1.28 25.15 -3.66
N TYR A 301 0.91 23.93 -4.00
CA TYR A 301 1.03 23.44 -5.37
C TYR A 301 -0.23 23.72 -6.19
N ALA A 302 -0.06 23.74 -7.51
CA ALA A 302 -1.16 23.67 -8.46
C ALA A 302 -1.60 22.20 -8.61
N LEU A 303 -2.88 21.92 -8.42
CA LEU A 303 -3.47 20.60 -8.64
C LEU A 303 -4.02 20.50 -10.06
N ARG A 304 -3.54 19.55 -10.86
CA ARG A 304 -3.89 19.41 -12.29
C ARG A 304 -4.35 18.00 -12.67
N PRO A 305 -5.24 17.83 -13.66
CA PRO A 305 -5.51 16.52 -14.24
C PRO A 305 -4.24 15.90 -14.82
N LEU A 306 -4.01 14.60 -14.61
CA LEU A 306 -2.91 13.90 -15.27
C LEU A 306 -3.11 13.91 -16.80
N PRO A 307 -2.16 14.42 -17.59
CA PRO A 307 -2.23 14.36 -19.04
C PRO A 307 -2.09 12.91 -19.55
N PRO A 308 -2.65 12.57 -20.73
CA PRO A 308 -2.47 11.26 -21.32
C PRO A 308 -0.99 10.90 -21.50
N ALA A 309 -0.63 9.65 -21.18
CA ALA A 309 0.77 9.19 -21.24
C ALA A 309 1.39 9.34 -22.64
N GLU A 310 0.58 9.28 -23.70
CA GLU A 310 1.01 9.47 -25.08
C GLU A 310 1.74 10.80 -25.31
N ARG A 311 1.40 11.86 -24.56
CA ARG A 311 2.13 13.14 -24.64
C ARG A 311 3.59 13.02 -24.21
N ALA A 312 3.91 12.10 -23.30
CA ALA A 312 5.29 11.86 -22.86
C ALA A 312 6.18 11.23 -23.93
N ARG A 313 5.64 10.77 -25.08
CA ARG A 313 6.48 10.29 -26.18
C ARG A 313 7.35 11.38 -26.81
N SER A 314 6.98 12.65 -26.65
CA SER A 314 7.81 13.78 -27.10
C SER A 314 9.04 14.00 -26.22
N VAL A 315 9.10 13.38 -25.03
CA VAL A 315 10.18 13.51 -24.06
C VAL A 315 10.88 12.17 -23.91
N ARG A 316 12.18 12.14 -24.19
CA ARG A 316 12.98 10.92 -24.19
C ARG A 316 12.91 10.26 -22.81
N GLY A 317 12.49 8.99 -22.76
CA GLY A 317 12.55 8.20 -21.53
C GLY A 317 11.42 8.44 -20.52
N LEU A 318 10.53 9.41 -20.72
CA LEU A 318 9.42 9.70 -19.79
C LEU A 318 8.22 8.75 -19.98
N TYR A 319 7.92 8.36 -21.21
CA TYR A 319 6.75 7.52 -21.53
C TYR A 319 6.60 6.25 -20.65
N PRO A 320 7.67 5.47 -20.38
CA PRO A 320 7.58 4.30 -19.50
C PRO A 320 7.11 4.60 -18.07
N PHE A 321 7.35 5.81 -17.55
CA PHE A 321 6.97 6.20 -16.20
C PHE A 321 5.49 6.59 -16.09
N LEU A 322 4.88 7.07 -17.18
CA LEU A 322 3.46 7.44 -17.22
C LEU A 322 2.56 6.34 -17.75
N LYS A 323 3.01 5.52 -18.72
CA LYS A 323 2.12 4.54 -19.39
C LYS A 323 1.44 3.55 -18.43
N ASP A 324 2.12 3.18 -17.35
CA ASP A 324 1.61 2.22 -16.36
C ASP A 324 0.75 2.89 -15.28
N LYS A 325 0.73 4.23 -15.28
CA LYS A 325 0.00 5.08 -14.32
C LYS A 325 -1.25 5.69 -14.93
N ASP A 326 -1.26 5.86 -16.25
CA ASP A 326 -2.34 6.46 -16.99
C ASP A 326 -3.53 5.50 -17.13
N VAL A 327 -4.70 6.01 -16.78
CA VAL A 327 -6.00 5.41 -17.06
C VAL A 327 -6.66 6.20 -18.20
N PRO A 328 -6.69 5.63 -19.43
CA PRO A 328 -7.33 6.30 -20.57
C PRO A 328 -8.79 6.62 -20.27
N ASP A 329 -9.22 7.83 -20.65
CA ASP A 329 -10.60 8.32 -20.49
C ASP A 329 -11.17 8.15 -19.07
N TRP A 330 -10.32 8.30 -18.07
CA TRP A 330 -10.66 8.08 -16.67
C TRP A 330 -11.91 8.83 -16.18
N PRO A 331 -12.64 8.28 -15.17
CA PRO A 331 -12.37 7.03 -14.45
C PRO A 331 -12.87 5.77 -15.16
N VAL A 332 -12.36 4.58 -14.78
CA VAL A 332 -13.05 3.31 -15.07
C VAL A 332 -14.32 3.24 -14.21
N VAL A 333 -15.46 2.91 -14.81
CA VAL A 333 -16.73 2.80 -14.08
C VAL A 333 -17.03 1.34 -13.78
N GLN A 334 -17.30 1.06 -12.51
CA GLN A 334 -17.83 -0.22 -12.05
C GLN A 334 -19.24 -0.02 -11.50
N GLU A 335 -20.05 -1.07 -11.51
CA GLU A 335 -21.34 -1.10 -10.83
C GLU A 335 -21.23 -1.99 -9.60
N ALA A 336 -21.76 -1.52 -8.47
CA ALA A 336 -21.94 -2.33 -7.28
C ALA A 336 -23.38 -2.81 -7.21
N SER A 337 -23.55 -4.13 -7.27
CA SER A 337 -24.83 -4.82 -7.11
C SER A 337 -25.12 -5.15 -5.64
N SER A 338 -24.10 -5.17 -4.78
CA SER A 338 -24.24 -5.56 -3.37
C SER A 338 -23.26 -4.84 -2.43
N LEU A 339 -23.56 -4.87 -1.13
CA LEU A 339 -22.65 -4.39 -0.07
C LEU A 339 -21.40 -5.27 0.08
N ASP A 340 -21.50 -6.56 -0.26
CA ASP A 340 -20.38 -7.50 -0.19
C ASP A 340 -19.29 -7.12 -1.21
N GLU A 341 -19.67 -6.73 -2.43
CA GLU A 341 -18.72 -6.24 -3.46
C GLU A 341 -17.96 -4.98 -2.98
N VAL A 342 -18.65 -4.08 -2.27
CA VAL A 342 -18.03 -2.88 -1.69
C VAL A 342 -17.05 -3.25 -0.58
N ALA A 343 -17.40 -4.23 0.27
CA ALA A 343 -16.51 -4.74 1.30
C ALA A 343 -15.25 -5.39 0.71
N GLU A 344 -15.41 -6.23 -0.32
CA GLU A 344 -14.29 -6.82 -1.04
C GLU A 344 -13.37 -5.76 -1.67
N TRP A 345 -13.94 -4.70 -2.24
CA TRP A 345 -13.19 -3.56 -2.78
C TRP A 345 -12.37 -2.81 -1.71
N LEU A 346 -12.93 -2.65 -0.51
CA LEU A 346 -12.24 -2.05 0.64
C LEU A 346 -11.10 -2.95 1.15
N GLU A 347 -11.28 -4.26 1.09
CA GLU A 347 -10.27 -5.25 1.50
C GLU A 347 -9.21 -5.50 0.43
N GLU A 348 -9.48 -5.18 -0.84
CA GLU A 348 -8.52 -5.35 -1.92
C GLU A 348 -7.20 -4.63 -1.61
N GLY A 349 -6.10 -5.38 -1.70
CA GLY A 349 -4.75 -4.94 -1.34
C GLY A 349 -4.31 -5.28 0.09
N GLN A 350 -5.17 -5.84 0.95
CA GLN A 350 -4.79 -6.27 2.31
C GLN A 350 -4.13 -7.66 2.34
N SER A 351 -4.48 -8.55 1.41
CA SER A 351 -4.02 -9.93 1.46
C SER A 351 -2.84 -10.17 0.50
N LEU A 352 -1.66 -10.38 1.08
CA LEU A 352 -0.62 -11.10 0.36
C LEU A 352 -1.07 -12.56 0.30
N ARG A 353 -1.37 -13.05 -0.91
CA ARG A 353 -1.51 -14.49 -1.11
C ARG A 353 -0.12 -15.11 -1.00
N SER A 354 0.29 -15.42 0.23
CA SER A 354 1.56 -16.07 0.57
C SER A 354 1.51 -17.57 0.24
N LEU A 355 1.32 -17.87 -1.04
CA LEU A 355 1.41 -19.22 -1.57
C LEU A 355 2.57 -19.30 -2.56
N SER A 356 3.42 -20.31 -2.39
CA SER A 356 4.50 -20.61 -3.34
C SER A 356 4.64 -22.10 -3.59
N LEU A 357 4.92 -22.44 -4.85
CA LEU A 357 5.24 -23.78 -5.31
C LEU A 357 6.62 -23.78 -5.97
N SER A 358 7.51 -24.66 -5.54
CA SER A 358 8.88 -24.74 -6.05
C SER A 358 9.35 -26.16 -6.30
N LEU A 359 10.21 -26.30 -7.31
CA LEU A 359 11.09 -27.46 -7.42
C LEU A 359 12.11 -27.38 -6.28
N TYR A 360 12.29 -28.49 -5.56
CA TYR A 360 13.17 -28.62 -4.41
C TYR A 360 14.28 -29.64 -4.69
N SER A 361 15.47 -29.37 -4.16
CA SER A 361 16.58 -30.31 -4.16
C SER A 361 17.43 -30.14 -2.90
N ASP A 362 17.67 -31.23 -2.18
CA ASP A 362 18.68 -31.29 -1.09
C ASP A 362 19.68 -32.44 -1.27
N GLY A 363 19.82 -32.90 -2.51
CA GLY A 363 20.45 -34.18 -2.88
C GLY A 363 19.45 -35.15 -3.50
N ALA A 364 18.17 -35.03 -3.13
CA ALA A 364 17.04 -35.67 -3.81
C ALA A 364 16.12 -34.60 -4.41
N LEU A 365 15.63 -34.85 -5.65
CA LEU A 365 14.69 -33.95 -6.30
C LEU A 365 13.29 -34.11 -5.70
N GLY A 366 12.55 -33.00 -5.64
CA GLY A 366 11.24 -32.94 -5.02
C GLY A 366 10.44 -31.69 -5.39
N ALA A 367 9.29 -31.52 -4.74
CA ALA A 367 8.44 -30.34 -4.83
C ALA A 367 8.16 -29.79 -3.44
N SER A 368 8.06 -28.48 -3.32
CA SER A 368 7.89 -27.75 -2.06
C SER A 368 6.77 -26.74 -2.20
N LEU A 369 5.92 -26.67 -1.18
CA LEU A 369 4.75 -25.82 -1.06
C LEU A 369 4.91 -24.98 0.21
N VAL A 370 4.81 -23.67 0.05
CA VAL A 370 4.80 -22.72 1.17
C VAL A 370 3.41 -22.10 1.26
N VAL A 371 2.82 -22.09 2.47
CA VAL A 371 1.48 -21.53 2.75
C VAL A 371 1.47 -20.74 4.06
N PRO A 372 0.51 -19.82 4.25
CA PRO A 372 0.38 -19.02 5.47
C PRO A 372 0.21 -19.89 6.72
N LEU A 373 0.77 -19.46 7.86
CA LEU A 373 0.67 -20.22 9.12
C LEU A 373 -0.78 -20.50 9.55
N LEU A 374 -1.71 -19.57 9.35
CA LEU A 374 -3.12 -19.77 9.72
C LEU A 374 -3.99 -20.25 8.54
N LEU A 375 -3.37 -20.79 7.48
CA LEU A 375 -3.97 -21.24 6.21
C LEU A 375 -4.72 -20.17 5.39
N VAL A 376 -5.30 -19.16 6.05
CA VAL A 376 -6.09 -18.07 5.47
C VAL A 376 -5.41 -16.71 5.71
N ARG A 377 -4.55 -16.59 6.73
CA ARG A 377 -3.85 -15.35 7.09
C ARG A 377 -2.40 -15.61 7.49
N ASN A 378 -1.51 -14.72 7.10
CA ASN A 378 -0.13 -14.72 7.57
C ASN A 378 -0.05 -14.31 9.04
N VAL A 379 0.87 -14.91 9.78
CA VAL A 379 1.26 -14.42 11.11
C VAL A 379 2.51 -13.60 10.93
N GLU A 380 2.36 -12.29 11.06
CA GLU A 380 3.48 -11.37 11.17
C GLU A 380 4.07 -11.51 12.58
N ALA A 381 5.38 -11.70 12.69
CA ALA A 381 6.02 -11.82 13.99
C ALA A 381 6.08 -10.42 14.65
N PRO A 382 5.42 -10.22 15.81
CA PRO A 382 5.11 -8.88 16.32
C PRO A 382 6.33 -8.09 16.82
N ILE A 383 7.46 -8.75 17.10
CA ILE A 383 8.66 -8.12 17.69
C ILE A 383 9.82 -8.04 16.69
N ALA A 384 10.03 -9.09 15.90
CA ALA A 384 11.14 -9.16 14.95
C ALA A 384 10.77 -8.64 13.54
N GLY A 385 9.48 -8.42 13.28
CA GLY A 385 8.96 -8.36 11.92
C GLY A 385 9.05 -9.73 11.23
N GLY A 386 8.66 -9.81 9.97
CA GLY A 386 8.69 -11.02 9.15
C GLY A 386 7.45 -11.90 9.23
N TYR A 387 7.48 -12.95 8.43
CA TYR A 387 6.36 -13.85 8.17
C TYR A 387 6.72 -15.25 8.66
N LEU A 388 5.81 -15.85 9.42
CA LEU A 388 5.82 -17.27 9.72
C LEU A 388 4.93 -18.00 8.73
N VAL A 389 5.49 -19.02 8.10
CA VAL A 389 4.81 -19.82 7.07
C VAL A 389 5.08 -21.30 7.27
N HIS A 390 4.14 -22.12 6.84
CA HIS A 390 4.38 -23.54 6.71
C HIS A 390 5.09 -23.82 5.39
N ARG A 391 6.12 -24.65 5.45
CA ARG A 391 6.76 -25.23 4.27
C ARG A 391 6.60 -26.74 4.33
N VAL A 392 5.95 -27.30 3.33
CA VAL A 392 5.79 -28.73 3.14
C VAL A 392 6.50 -29.13 1.87
N TYR A 393 7.30 -30.18 1.89
CA TYR A 393 7.94 -30.68 0.69
C TYR A 393 7.89 -32.20 0.62
N LEU A 394 7.85 -32.69 -0.61
CA LEU A 394 7.93 -34.10 -0.95
C LEU A 394 9.15 -34.32 -1.83
N LYS A 395 9.92 -35.37 -1.58
CA LYS A 395 11.16 -35.65 -2.34
C LYS A 395 11.35 -37.15 -2.58
N ASP A 396 12.46 -37.46 -3.24
CA ASP A 396 12.87 -38.80 -3.64
C ASP A 396 11.95 -39.43 -4.72
N HIS A 397 12.30 -40.63 -5.19
CA HIS A 397 11.56 -41.36 -6.20
C HIS A 397 10.08 -41.50 -5.81
N ALA A 398 9.20 -41.03 -6.70
CA ALA A 398 7.75 -41.01 -6.50
C ALA A 398 7.28 -40.25 -5.25
N PHE A 399 8.02 -39.22 -4.81
CA PHE A 399 7.59 -38.32 -3.73
C PHE A 399 7.33 -39.04 -2.39
N ARG A 400 8.14 -40.07 -2.10
CA ARG A 400 7.95 -40.96 -0.95
C ARG A 400 8.32 -40.30 0.38
N ASP A 401 9.28 -39.39 0.36
CA ASP A 401 9.79 -38.72 1.54
C ASP A 401 9.04 -37.41 1.75
N PHE A 402 8.79 -37.08 3.01
CA PHE A 402 7.96 -35.95 3.41
C PHE A 402 8.68 -35.08 4.44
N GLY A 403 8.72 -33.78 4.20
CA GLY A 403 9.20 -32.79 5.15
C GLY A 403 8.15 -31.74 5.46
N TRP A 404 8.07 -31.34 6.72
CA TRP A 404 7.33 -30.17 7.17
C TRP A 404 8.25 -29.29 8.01
N MET A 405 8.26 -27.99 7.73
CA MET A 405 9.02 -27.00 8.47
C MET A 405 8.16 -25.77 8.74
N LEU A 406 8.34 -25.23 9.93
CA LEU A 406 7.96 -23.85 10.24
C LEU A 406 9.10 -22.96 9.75
N MET A 407 8.81 -22.07 8.80
CA MET A 407 9.79 -21.16 8.22
C MET A 407 9.48 -19.73 8.66
N TYR A 408 10.51 -19.05 9.14
CA TYR A 408 10.56 -17.62 9.38
C TYR A 408 11.33 -16.95 8.24
N THR A 409 10.77 -15.86 7.72
CA THR A 409 11.45 -14.99 6.77
C THR A 409 11.15 -13.53 7.10
N PRO A 410 12.17 -12.65 7.20
CA PRO A 410 11.98 -11.23 7.50
C PRO A 410 11.06 -10.50 6.53
N SER A 411 10.94 -10.96 5.28
CA SER A 411 10.19 -10.29 4.23
C SER A 411 9.43 -11.27 3.36
N ALA A 412 8.20 -10.93 2.98
CA ALA A 412 7.42 -11.71 2.03
C ALA A 412 7.77 -11.34 0.59
N SER A 413 8.50 -10.25 0.32
CA SER A 413 8.55 -9.64 -1.02
C SER A 413 9.90 -9.19 -1.54
N ARG A 414 10.90 -9.02 -0.67
CA ARG A 414 12.21 -8.48 -1.02
C ARG A 414 12.87 -9.37 -2.07
N TRP A 415 13.59 -8.70 -2.97
CA TRP A 415 14.36 -9.34 -4.02
C TRP A 415 15.51 -10.19 -3.45
N PHE A 416 15.99 -9.88 -2.23
CA PHE A 416 16.95 -10.68 -1.48
C PHE A 416 16.59 -10.65 0.01
N ASP A 417 16.57 -11.82 0.66
CA ASP A 417 16.32 -11.93 2.09
C ASP A 417 16.93 -13.21 2.68
N THR A 418 17.15 -13.22 3.98
CA THR A 418 17.52 -14.43 4.71
C THR A 418 16.27 -15.21 5.13
N TYR A 419 16.41 -16.47 5.49
CA TYR A 419 15.33 -17.22 6.14
C TYR A 419 15.92 -18.24 7.11
N PHE A 420 15.09 -18.65 8.06
CA PHE A 420 15.37 -19.71 9.01
C PHE A 420 14.16 -20.64 9.09
N ALA A 421 14.36 -21.94 9.13
CA ALA A 421 13.29 -22.91 9.23
C ALA A 421 13.67 -24.06 10.15
N ALA A 422 12.68 -24.57 10.88
CA ALA A 422 12.82 -25.70 11.78
C ALA A 422 11.64 -26.66 11.61
N GLY A 423 11.89 -27.96 11.64
CA GLY A 423 10.84 -28.91 11.35
C GLY A 423 11.23 -30.37 11.50
N VAL A 424 10.44 -31.21 10.86
CA VAL A 424 10.64 -32.66 10.83
C VAL A 424 10.63 -33.18 9.40
N GLU A 425 11.50 -34.14 9.13
CA GLU A 425 11.53 -34.88 7.88
C GLU A 425 11.36 -36.37 8.16
N ARG A 426 10.59 -37.04 7.31
CA ARG A 426 10.41 -38.48 7.32
C ARG A 426 10.93 -39.07 6.01
N ASP A 427 12.04 -39.79 6.14
CA ASP A 427 12.68 -40.52 5.05
C ASP A 427 12.21 -41.99 5.07
N ARG A 428 11.95 -42.57 3.90
CA ARG A 428 11.63 -44.00 3.75
C ARG A 428 12.83 -44.71 3.15
N GLU A 429 13.40 -45.63 3.91
CA GLU A 429 14.52 -46.45 3.48
C GLU A 429 14.02 -47.87 3.17
N GLU A 430 14.62 -48.50 2.16
CA GLU A 430 14.37 -49.90 1.82
C GLU A 430 15.66 -50.66 2.08
N LEU A 431 15.73 -51.31 3.24
CA LEU A 431 16.85 -52.12 3.69
C LEU A 431 16.40 -53.58 3.68
N ASP A 432 17.09 -54.43 2.92
CA ASP A 432 16.83 -55.87 2.81
C ASP A 432 15.37 -56.24 2.46
N GLY A 433 14.72 -55.43 1.62
CA GLY A 433 13.32 -55.64 1.21
C GLY A 433 12.28 -55.29 2.27
N GLN A 434 12.71 -54.79 3.44
CA GLN A 434 11.83 -54.19 4.44
C GLN A 434 11.84 -52.67 4.31
N ARG A 435 10.65 -52.08 4.29
CA ARG A 435 10.47 -50.62 4.30
C ARG A 435 10.54 -50.12 5.73
N THR A 436 11.59 -49.39 6.07
CA THR A 436 11.70 -48.65 7.32
C THR A 436 11.41 -47.17 7.06
N SER A 437 10.99 -46.44 8.10
CA SER A 437 10.87 -44.99 8.01
C SER A 437 11.60 -44.35 9.16
N ARG A 438 12.49 -43.41 8.86
CA ARG A 438 13.25 -42.63 9.82
C ARG A 438 12.65 -41.22 9.88
N THR A 439 12.44 -40.71 11.09
CA THR A 439 12.01 -39.31 11.28
C THR A 439 13.13 -38.55 11.96
N SER A 440 13.53 -37.43 11.36
CA SER A 440 14.64 -36.59 11.81
C SER A 440 14.13 -35.18 12.06
N PHE A 441 14.62 -34.55 13.12
CA PHE A 441 14.48 -33.10 13.27
C PHE A 441 15.42 -32.40 12.28
N VAL A 442 14.96 -31.31 11.67
CA VAL A 442 15.74 -30.56 10.67
C VAL A 442 15.74 -29.08 10.97
N LEU A 443 16.91 -28.45 10.78
CA LEU A 443 17.09 -27.00 10.77
C LEU A 443 17.60 -26.57 9.41
N GLU A 444 17.09 -25.48 8.87
CA GLU A 444 17.56 -24.91 7.61
C GLU A 444 17.74 -23.40 7.77
N THR A 445 18.83 -22.87 7.25
CA THR A 445 19.06 -21.44 7.16
C THR A 445 19.62 -21.11 5.79
N GLY A 446 19.31 -19.92 5.28
CA GLY A 446 19.83 -19.55 3.97
C GLY A 446 19.37 -18.19 3.48
N VAL A 447 19.50 -18.03 2.17
CA VAL A 447 19.11 -16.82 1.45
C VAL A 447 18.11 -17.16 0.36
N LYS A 448 17.20 -16.22 0.09
CA LYS A 448 16.25 -16.29 -1.01
C LYS A 448 16.39 -15.06 -1.89
N LEU A 449 16.26 -15.30 -3.19
CA LEU A 449 16.24 -14.29 -4.24
C LEU A 449 14.89 -14.32 -4.92
N ARG A 450 14.34 -13.16 -5.27
CA ARG A 450 13.08 -13.06 -6.00
C ARG A 450 13.12 -11.99 -7.06
N VAL A 451 12.48 -12.28 -8.19
CA VAL A 451 12.30 -11.35 -9.29
C VAL A 451 10.84 -11.31 -9.73
N ASN A 452 10.38 -10.12 -10.13
CA ASN A 452 9.11 -9.96 -10.82
C ASN A 452 9.33 -10.22 -12.31
N LEU A 453 8.78 -11.31 -12.82
CA LEU A 453 8.91 -11.70 -14.23
C LEU A 453 7.95 -10.95 -15.16
N SER A 454 6.98 -10.19 -14.64
CA SER A 454 5.96 -9.51 -15.46
C SER A 454 6.55 -8.50 -16.46
N ARG A 455 7.73 -7.96 -16.15
CA ARG A 455 8.49 -7.04 -17.01
C ARG A 455 9.74 -7.67 -17.64
N SER A 456 9.89 -8.99 -17.58
CA SER A 456 11.06 -9.71 -18.09
C SER A 456 10.79 -10.43 -19.42
N PRO A 457 11.83 -10.83 -20.18
CA PRO A 457 11.68 -11.73 -21.32
C PRO A 457 10.99 -13.06 -20.96
N LEU A 458 11.01 -13.45 -19.69
CA LEU A 458 10.39 -14.68 -19.16
C LEU A 458 8.94 -14.49 -18.73
N ARG A 459 8.25 -13.44 -19.20
CA ARG A 459 6.84 -13.15 -18.86
C ARG A 459 5.88 -14.33 -19.11
N PHE A 460 6.21 -15.29 -19.96
CA PHE A 460 5.37 -16.49 -20.16
C PHE A 460 5.26 -17.35 -18.89
N LEU A 461 6.23 -17.27 -17.98
CA LEU A 461 6.17 -17.92 -16.67
C LEU A 461 5.24 -17.17 -15.69
N SER A 462 4.80 -15.95 -16.03
CA SER A 462 3.92 -15.15 -15.16
C SER A 462 2.46 -15.62 -15.13
N VAL A 463 2.10 -16.63 -15.94
CA VAL A 463 0.73 -17.18 -16.04
C VAL A 463 0.21 -17.70 -14.69
N LEU A 464 1.07 -18.35 -13.90
CA LEU A 464 0.71 -18.83 -12.56
C LEU A 464 0.80 -17.71 -11.52
N THR A 465 1.83 -16.89 -11.64
CA THR A 465 2.12 -15.77 -10.73
C THR A 465 3.24 -14.92 -11.33
N PRO A 466 3.19 -13.59 -11.21
CA PRO A 466 4.24 -12.72 -11.72
C PRO A 466 5.58 -12.90 -11.00
N PHE A 467 5.65 -13.64 -9.90
CA PHE A 467 6.84 -13.75 -9.07
C PHE A 467 7.48 -15.12 -9.15
N TRP A 468 8.80 -15.11 -9.35
CA TRP A 468 9.64 -16.30 -9.30
C TRP A 468 10.88 -16.04 -8.47
N GLY A 469 11.41 -17.08 -7.87
CA GLY A 469 12.58 -16.95 -7.00
C GLY A 469 13.42 -18.21 -6.91
N VAL A 470 14.59 -18.03 -6.31
CA VAL A 470 15.55 -19.09 -6.01
C VAL A 470 15.88 -19.03 -4.52
N ARG A 471 15.96 -20.18 -3.86
CA ARG A 471 16.41 -20.30 -2.48
C ARG A 471 17.67 -21.14 -2.42
N PHE A 472 18.64 -20.68 -1.66
CA PHE A 472 19.85 -21.41 -1.33
C PHE A 472 19.89 -21.60 0.19
N GLY A 473 20.09 -22.82 0.64
CA GLY A 473 20.06 -23.17 2.06
C GLY A 473 21.16 -24.13 2.49
N LEU A 474 21.46 -24.08 3.78
CA LEU A 474 22.20 -25.10 4.49
C LEU A 474 21.22 -25.78 5.44
N LYS A 475 21.06 -27.08 5.29
CA LYS A 475 20.15 -27.90 6.07
C LYS A 475 20.93 -28.87 6.95
N ASN A 476 20.62 -28.86 8.24
CA ASN A 476 21.15 -29.78 9.23
C ASN A 476 20.09 -30.79 9.66
N TYR A 477 20.51 -32.04 9.82
CA TYR A 477 19.73 -33.10 10.45
C TYR A 477 20.21 -33.25 11.90
N GLY A 478 19.27 -33.23 12.84
CA GLY A 478 19.55 -33.26 14.28
C GLY A 478 19.41 -31.90 14.96
N PHE A 479 19.12 -31.92 16.27
CA PHE A 479 18.94 -30.70 17.08
C PHE A 479 20.16 -30.39 17.95
N GLN A 480 20.67 -31.38 18.68
CA GLN A 480 21.83 -31.23 19.58
C GLN A 480 23.15 -31.59 18.89
N ASP A 481 23.13 -32.63 18.04
CA ASP A 481 24.25 -33.06 17.23
C ASP A 481 23.97 -32.83 15.74
N ILE A 482 25.02 -32.52 14.97
CA ILE A 482 24.98 -32.38 13.52
C ILE A 482 25.16 -33.79 12.93
N ASP A 483 24.06 -34.45 12.59
CA ASP A 483 24.10 -35.80 12.00
C ASP A 483 24.54 -35.73 10.53
N ARG A 484 24.03 -34.74 9.79
CA ARG A 484 24.25 -34.58 8.35
C ARG A 484 23.99 -33.14 7.95
N LEU A 485 24.87 -32.59 7.11
CA LEU A 485 24.70 -31.29 6.48
C LEU A 485 24.44 -31.45 4.98
N THR A 486 23.40 -30.81 4.46
CA THR A 486 23.08 -30.78 3.03
C THR A 486 22.86 -29.37 2.52
N TYR A 487 23.05 -29.18 1.21
CA TYR A 487 22.74 -27.92 0.53
C TYR A 487 21.34 -28.01 -0.05
N VAL A 488 20.54 -26.98 0.15
CA VAL A 488 19.19 -26.86 -0.39
C VAL A 488 19.19 -25.87 -1.54
N LEU A 489 18.58 -26.28 -2.66
CA LEU A 489 18.24 -25.42 -3.78
C LEU A 489 16.74 -25.52 -4.06
N GLU A 490 16.05 -24.38 -4.07
CA GLU A 490 14.68 -24.31 -4.58
C GLU A 490 14.56 -23.29 -5.71
N VAL A 491 13.76 -23.63 -6.72
CA VAL A 491 13.38 -22.69 -7.79
C VAL A 491 11.88 -22.78 -7.98
N GLY A 492 11.17 -21.67 -7.85
CA GLY A 492 9.71 -21.74 -7.85
C GLY A 492 8.98 -20.42 -8.06
N ALA A 493 7.67 -20.58 -8.17
CA ALA A 493 6.72 -19.53 -8.44
C ALA A 493 5.97 -19.17 -7.15
N GLY A 494 5.65 -17.89 -6.99
CA GLY A 494 4.74 -17.41 -5.97
C GLY A 494 5.38 -16.51 -4.95
N VAL A 495 4.59 -16.20 -3.94
CA VAL A 495 4.99 -15.31 -2.87
C VAL A 495 4.99 -16.08 -1.58
N TRP A 496 6.17 -16.13 -0.96
CA TRP A 496 6.46 -16.70 0.34
C TRP A 496 5.69 -15.95 1.41
#